data_AF-A0A8J3IU63-F1
#
_entry.id   AF-A0A8J3IU63-F1
#
_cell.length_a   1.000
_cell.length_b   1.000
_cell.length_c   1.000
_cell.angle_alpha   90.00
_cell.angle_beta   90.00
_cell.angle_gamma   90.00
#
_symmetry.space_group_name_H-M   'P 1'
#
loop_
_entity.id
_entity.type
_entity.pdbx_description
1 polymer ?
#
loop_
_entity_poly.entity_id
_entity_poly.type
_entity_poly.pdbx_seq_one_letter_code
_entity_poly.pdbx_strand_id
1 'polypeptide(L)'
;MSEQRWEEDQTHQGETPEPYEVVTFDYSALDEETRIFVQQKTEETHVYLKRTTETIVQIGHNLLTVQQRLGHGRFMAWLQAEFAMNYYTAHNCMLVASRFGDKFRNFQNFPASVLYLLAQPSISENIIAQVEAGHLAPTLGAIKAAKQAEHAANVQAKQQAQSNTPDEQEQTQERVLHHQHEPDVPPQHEAPPLMQQAEPRTIIKEVVPKATEVELAALREKLRRLSQERDALSKQAEEQARHAQAAALQEEERPTAHMNAQWQRRTQEALQILSQLLIGWPSPLDADHFGHDDWKRLSQVEEAVNRLQHACAQLRETRDRTVSADIPTNETGEDNGP
;
A
#
# COMPACT_ATOMS: atom_id res chain seq x y z
N MET A 1 -59.66 17.63 -20.31
CA MET A 1 -60.49 17.48 -19.10
C MET A 1 -59.99 16.18 -18.48
N SER A 2 -59.09 16.18 -17.50
CA SER A 2 -59.09 16.96 -16.23
C SER A 2 -60.27 16.53 -15.35
N GLU A 3 -60.12 16.25 -14.05
CA GLU A 3 -58.94 16.24 -13.16
C GLU A 3 -58.33 14.82 -12.97
N GLN A 4 -57.01 14.62 -12.92
CA GLN A 4 -56.11 14.86 -11.77
C GLN A 4 -56.52 14.15 -10.45
N ARG A 5 -56.12 12.88 -10.36
CA ARG A 5 -56.11 12.04 -9.16
C ARG A 5 -54.95 12.47 -8.24
N TRP A 6 -55.24 13.31 -7.25
CA TRP A 6 -54.28 13.75 -6.21
C TRP A 6 -54.77 13.37 -4.81
N GLU A 7 -54.56 12.11 -4.44
CA GLU A 7 -54.55 11.63 -3.05
C GLU A 7 -53.64 10.39 -3.02
N GLU A 8 -53.02 10.11 -1.87
CA GLU A 8 -52.02 9.03 -1.66
C GLU A 8 -50.67 9.19 -2.39
N ASP A 9 -49.84 10.16 -1.98
CA ASP A 9 -48.49 9.83 -1.45
C ASP A 9 -47.91 10.98 -0.59
N GLN A 10 -47.94 10.80 0.74
CA GLN A 10 -47.13 11.57 1.69
C GLN A 10 -46.69 10.69 2.88
N THR A 11 -46.06 9.54 2.61
CA THR A 11 -45.36 8.77 3.66
C THR A 11 -43.98 8.29 3.21
N HIS A 12 -43.19 9.16 2.57
CA HIS A 12 -41.74 9.00 2.55
C HIS A 12 -41.14 9.59 3.84
N GLN A 13 -41.15 8.78 4.89
CA GLN A 13 -40.33 9.03 6.07
C GLN A 13 -38.85 8.99 5.66
N GLY A 14 -38.03 9.88 6.22
CA GLY A 14 -36.60 9.90 5.92
C GLY A 14 -35.92 8.62 6.40
N GLU A 15 -35.48 7.79 5.46
CA GLU A 15 -34.78 6.54 5.74
C GLU A 15 -33.39 6.85 6.29
N THR A 16 -33.28 6.97 7.62
CA THR A 16 -32.01 7.15 8.33
C THR A 16 -31.10 5.95 8.05
N PRO A 17 -29.87 6.16 7.55
CA PRO A 17 -28.97 5.04 7.23
C PRO A 17 -28.69 4.19 8.47
N GLU A 18 -28.86 2.87 8.33
CA GLU A 18 -28.54 1.89 9.38
C GLU A 18 -27.10 2.08 9.89
N PRO A 19 -26.88 2.19 11.21
CA PRO A 19 -25.56 2.37 11.77
C PRO A 19 -24.72 1.10 11.61
N TYR A 20 -23.44 1.27 11.29
CA TYR A 20 -22.52 0.15 11.06
C TYR A 20 -22.35 -0.69 12.33
N GLU A 21 -22.56 -2.02 12.21
CA GLU A 21 -22.36 -2.96 13.32
C GLU A 21 -20.94 -2.86 13.88
N VAL A 22 -20.83 -2.26 15.07
CA VAL A 22 -19.59 -2.25 15.85
C VAL A 22 -19.41 -3.62 16.46
N VAL A 23 -18.55 -4.45 15.87
CA VAL A 23 -18.22 -5.78 16.38
C VAL A 23 -17.50 -5.65 17.73
N THR A 24 -18.27 -5.75 18.82
CA THR A 24 -17.77 -5.70 20.20
C THR A 24 -17.20 -7.04 20.63
N PHE A 25 -16.05 -7.02 21.30
CA PHE A 25 -15.51 -8.20 21.98
C PHE A 25 -16.36 -8.57 23.20
N ASP A 26 -16.69 -9.85 23.37
CA ASP A 26 -17.44 -10.34 24.53
C ASP A 26 -16.53 -10.52 25.76
N TYR A 27 -16.48 -9.49 26.60
CA TYR A 27 -15.78 -9.52 27.88
C TYR A 27 -16.43 -10.44 28.93
N SER A 28 -17.67 -10.89 28.75
CA SER A 28 -18.36 -11.77 29.72
C SER A 28 -17.83 -13.21 29.69
N ALA A 29 -17.27 -13.63 28.55
CA ALA A 29 -16.61 -14.93 28.38
C ALA A 29 -15.25 -15.05 29.12
N LEU A 30 -14.73 -13.96 29.69
CA LEU A 30 -13.50 -13.93 30.49
C LEU A 30 -13.81 -14.03 31.99
N ASP A 31 -12.89 -14.62 32.76
CA ASP A 31 -12.87 -14.50 34.22
C ASP A 31 -12.60 -13.04 34.66
N GLU A 32 -12.85 -12.73 35.93
CA GLU A 32 -12.80 -11.35 36.43
C GLU A 32 -11.39 -10.73 36.40
N GLU A 33 -10.34 -11.51 36.68
CA GLU A 33 -8.95 -11.00 36.71
C GLU A 33 -8.47 -10.71 35.28
N THR A 34 -8.68 -11.66 34.36
CA THR A 34 -8.38 -11.49 32.94
C THR A 34 -9.23 -10.36 32.33
N ARG A 35 -10.51 -10.23 32.70
CA ARG A 35 -11.39 -9.16 32.20
C ARG A 35 -10.87 -7.78 32.57
N ILE A 36 -10.56 -7.55 33.86
CA ILE A 36 -10.04 -6.27 34.34
C ILE A 36 -8.70 -5.95 33.65
N PHE A 37 -7.79 -6.93 33.56
CA PHE A 37 -6.50 -6.75 32.89
C PHE A 37 -6.66 -6.38 31.41
N VAL A 38 -7.48 -7.13 30.65
CA VAL A 38 -7.67 -6.87 29.22
C VAL A 38 -8.35 -5.52 29.00
N GLN A 39 -9.36 -5.15 29.79
CA GLN A 39 -10.02 -3.84 29.69
C GLN A 39 -9.03 -2.69 29.95
N GLN A 40 -8.23 -2.76 31.02
CA GLN A 40 -7.18 -1.76 31.27
C GLN A 40 -6.19 -1.65 30.11
N LYS A 41 -5.76 -2.79 29.52
CA LYS A 41 -4.84 -2.78 28.38
C LYS A 41 -5.50 -2.31 27.08
N THR A 42 -6.80 -2.49 26.89
CA THR A 42 -7.58 -1.87 25.82
C THR A 42 -7.56 -0.34 25.95
N GLU A 43 -7.85 0.20 27.15
CA GLU A 43 -7.84 1.64 27.41
C GLU A 43 -6.44 2.27 27.22
N GLU A 44 -5.39 1.67 27.80
CA GLU A 44 -4.00 2.09 27.59
C GLU A 44 -3.66 2.13 26.08
N THR A 45 -4.06 1.10 25.34
CA THR A 45 -3.81 1.00 23.89
C THR A 45 -4.54 2.09 23.10
N HIS A 46 -5.79 2.41 23.43
CA HIS A 46 -6.51 3.53 22.81
C HIS A 46 -5.81 4.88 23.04
N VAL A 47 -5.25 5.11 24.24
CA VAL A 47 -4.47 6.32 24.53
C VAL A 47 -3.19 6.38 23.68
N TYR A 48 -2.48 5.26 23.50
CA TYR A 48 -1.29 5.21 22.64
C TYR A 48 -1.62 5.37 21.14
N LEU A 49 -2.72 4.76 20.66
CA LEU A 49 -3.20 4.93 19.29
C LEU A 49 -3.53 6.39 18.99
N LYS A 50 -4.31 7.04 19.86
CA LYS A 50 -4.63 8.47 19.74
C LYS A 50 -3.38 9.34 19.71
N ARG A 51 -2.43 9.14 20.64
CA ARG A 51 -1.16 9.89 20.67
C ARG A 51 -0.31 9.67 19.41
N THR A 52 -0.32 8.46 18.84
CA THR A 52 0.37 8.15 17.58
C THR A 52 -0.26 8.93 16.42
N THR A 53 -1.58 8.93 16.36
CA THR A 53 -2.40 9.67 15.40
C THR A 53 -2.23 11.20 15.54
N GLU A 54 -2.10 11.73 16.76
CA GLU A 54 -1.72 13.13 17.05
C GLU A 54 -0.31 13.46 16.55
N THR A 55 0.64 12.54 16.78
CA THR A 55 2.05 12.69 16.38
C THR A 55 2.22 12.73 14.86
N ILE A 56 1.43 11.97 14.11
CA ILE A 56 1.42 11.99 12.63
C ILE A 56 1.07 13.38 12.09
N VAL A 57 0.07 14.06 12.68
CA VAL A 57 -0.32 15.43 12.30
C VAL A 57 0.76 16.44 12.66
N GLN A 58 1.36 16.34 13.85
CA GLN A 58 2.46 17.22 14.27
C GLN A 58 3.69 17.08 13.35
N ILE A 59 4.06 15.84 12.98
CA ILE A 59 5.08 15.56 11.96
C ILE A 59 4.71 16.22 10.63
N GLY A 60 3.47 16.08 10.17
CA GLY A 60 2.99 16.70 8.94
C GLY A 60 3.11 18.23 8.93
N HIS A 61 2.70 18.91 10.01
CA HIS A 61 2.85 20.37 10.12
C HIS A 61 4.31 20.82 10.14
N ASN A 62 5.19 20.09 10.83
CA ASN A 62 6.62 20.38 10.85
C ASN A 62 7.24 20.22 9.45
N LEU A 63 6.92 19.13 8.75
CA LEU A 63 7.38 18.87 7.39
C LEU A 63 6.89 19.93 6.40
N LEU A 64 5.61 20.32 6.46
CA LEU A 64 5.05 21.43 5.66
C LEU A 64 5.79 22.74 5.92
N THR A 65 6.01 23.09 7.20
CA THR A 65 6.70 24.33 7.60
C THR A 65 8.15 24.38 7.10
N VAL A 66 8.86 23.25 7.12
CA VAL A 66 10.23 23.17 6.58
C VAL A 66 10.23 23.17 5.04
N GLN A 67 9.30 22.47 4.39
CA GLN A 67 9.18 22.46 2.93
C GLN A 67 8.92 23.87 2.36
N GLN A 68 8.04 24.64 2.99
CA GLN A 68 7.76 26.03 2.61
C GLN A 68 9.00 26.94 2.67
N ARG A 69 9.92 26.69 3.62
CA ARG A 69 11.15 27.48 3.81
C ARG A 69 12.31 27.05 2.91
N LEU A 70 12.45 25.74 2.66
CA LEU A 70 13.57 25.20 1.90
C LEU A 70 13.30 25.10 0.39
N GLY A 71 12.03 24.98 0.00
CA GLY A 71 11.65 24.59 -1.36
C GLY A 71 11.90 23.11 -1.65
N HIS A 72 11.20 22.56 -2.63
CA HIS A 72 11.09 21.11 -2.86
C HIS A 72 12.44 20.37 -2.93
N GLY A 73 13.39 20.84 -3.75
CA GLY A 73 14.67 20.15 -3.94
C GLY A 73 15.56 20.12 -2.67
N ARG A 74 15.63 21.21 -1.90
CA ARG A 74 16.40 21.25 -0.65
C ARG A 74 15.69 20.51 0.47
N PHE A 75 14.36 20.53 0.49
CA PHE A 75 13.54 19.72 1.41
C PHE A 75 13.79 18.22 1.22
N MET A 76 13.87 17.72 -0.02
CA MET A 76 14.20 16.31 -0.29
C MET A 76 15.57 15.92 0.26
N ALA A 77 16.61 16.72 -0.01
CA ALA A 77 17.96 16.47 0.50
C ALA A 77 18.04 16.53 2.03
N TRP A 78 17.34 17.47 2.66
CA TRP A 78 17.23 17.56 4.12
C TRP A 78 16.49 16.36 4.72
N LEU A 79 15.36 15.95 4.13
CA LEU A 79 14.58 14.80 4.59
C LEU A 79 15.42 13.51 4.57
N GLN A 80 16.19 13.30 3.50
CA GLN A 80 17.09 12.15 3.35
C GLN A 80 18.30 12.18 4.31
N ALA A 81 18.75 13.36 4.73
CA ALA A 81 19.89 13.52 5.64
C ALA A 81 19.51 13.31 7.11
N GLU A 82 18.38 13.87 7.54
CA GLU A 82 17.95 13.84 8.96
C GLU A 82 17.11 12.62 9.33
N PHE A 83 16.42 11.99 8.38
CA PHE A 83 15.44 10.93 8.66
C PHE A 83 15.65 9.68 7.80
N ALA A 84 15.54 8.51 8.42
CA ALA A 84 15.49 7.22 7.72
C ALA A 84 14.13 6.93 7.04
N MET A 85 13.28 7.95 6.85
CA MET A 85 11.94 7.80 6.25
C MET A 85 11.95 8.25 4.79
N ASN A 86 11.29 7.49 3.92
CA ASN A 86 11.14 7.88 2.52
C ASN A 86 10.15 9.05 2.34
N TYR A 87 10.19 9.69 1.17
CA TYR A 87 9.29 10.80 0.85
C TYR A 87 7.81 10.41 0.89
N TYR A 88 7.45 9.16 0.58
CA TYR A 88 6.04 8.72 0.60
C TYR A 88 5.45 8.78 2.01
N THR A 89 6.17 8.30 3.04
CA THR A 89 5.74 8.41 4.44
C THR A 89 5.66 9.87 4.89
N ALA A 90 6.66 10.69 4.53
CA ALA A 90 6.66 12.12 4.86
C ALA A 90 5.47 12.85 4.22
N HIS A 91 5.22 12.61 2.92
CA HIS A 91 4.11 13.17 2.17
C HIS A 91 2.74 12.75 2.74
N ASN A 92 2.59 11.50 3.18
CA ASN A 92 1.37 11.02 3.82
C ASN A 92 1.08 11.78 5.14
N CYS A 93 2.09 11.99 6.00
CA CYS A 93 1.93 12.81 7.20
C CYS A 93 1.52 14.26 6.84
N MET A 94 2.17 14.85 5.83
CA MET A 94 1.83 16.19 5.34
C MET A 94 0.41 16.29 4.78
N LEU A 95 -0.10 15.25 4.09
CA LEU A 95 -1.47 15.19 3.60
C LEU A 95 -2.48 15.14 4.77
N VAL A 96 -2.24 14.30 5.78
CA VAL A 96 -3.11 14.21 6.96
C VAL A 96 -3.15 15.56 7.70
N ALA A 97 -2.00 16.18 7.93
CA ALA A 97 -1.93 17.50 8.55
C ALA A 97 -2.62 18.60 7.71
N SER A 98 -2.43 18.60 6.39
CA SER A 98 -3.03 19.61 5.50
C SER A 98 -4.53 19.45 5.28
N ARG A 99 -5.10 18.24 5.44
CA ARG A 99 -6.55 18.00 5.26
C ARG A 99 -7.33 17.97 6.58
N PHE A 100 -6.70 17.53 7.66
CA PHE A 100 -7.41 17.30 8.93
C PHE A 100 -6.87 18.10 10.12
N GLY A 101 -5.81 18.91 10.00
CA GLY A 101 -5.19 19.61 11.13
C GLY A 101 -6.18 20.27 12.11
N ASP A 102 -7.09 21.10 11.61
CA ASP A 102 -8.09 21.81 12.44
C ASP A 102 -9.24 20.90 12.92
N LYS A 103 -9.62 19.88 12.11
CA LYS A 103 -10.71 18.93 12.39
C LYS A 103 -10.28 17.66 13.12
N PHE A 104 -8.99 17.54 13.43
CA PHE A 104 -8.32 16.29 13.77
C PHE A 104 -9.00 15.47 14.88
N ARG A 105 -9.63 16.14 15.85
CA ARG A 105 -10.38 15.52 16.96
C ARG A 105 -11.41 14.49 16.49
N ASN A 106 -12.02 14.69 15.31
CA ASN A 106 -13.07 13.80 14.81
C ASN A 106 -12.49 12.51 14.21
N PHE A 107 -11.19 12.49 13.90
CA PHE A 107 -10.46 11.37 13.31
C PHE A 107 -9.45 10.74 14.29
N GLN A 108 -9.34 11.27 15.52
CA GLN A 108 -8.30 10.95 16.51
C GLN A 108 -8.21 9.46 16.91
N ASN A 109 -9.31 8.71 16.76
CA ASN A 109 -9.41 7.29 17.12
C ASN A 109 -9.17 6.35 15.93
N PHE A 110 -8.98 6.85 14.71
CA PHE A 110 -8.84 6.01 13.52
C PHE A 110 -7.40 5.50 13.34
N PRO A 111 -7.21 4.28 12.77
CA PRO A 111 -5.89 3.77 12.45
C PRO A 111 -5.14 4.65 11.45
N ALA A 112 -3.82 4.77 11.60
CA ALA A 112 -2.97 5.58 10.71
C ALA A 112 -3.16 5.29 9.22
N SER A 113 -3.38 4.02 8.84
CA SER A 113 -3.66 3.61 7.47
C SER A 113 -4.97 4.17 6.90
N VAL A 114 -6.00 4.30 7.74
CA VAL A 114 -7.30 4.89 7.39
C VAL A 114 -7.17 6.39 7.22
N LEU A 115 -6.41 7.06 8.10
CA LEU A 115 -6.10 8.49 7.99
C LEU A 115 -5.34 8.80 6.69
N TYR A 116 -4.29 8.02 6.38
CA TYR A 116 -3.53 8.18 5.13
C TYR A 116 -4.41 7.97 3.89
N LEU A 117 -5.38 7.05 3.93
CA LEU A 117 -6.34 6.85 2.85
C LEU A 117 -7.29 8.05 2.70
N LEU A 118 -7.94 8.48 3.79
CA LEU A 118 -8.86 9.63 3.80
C LEU A 118 -8.15 10.95 3.41
N ALA A 119 -6.85 11.08 3.72
CA ALA A 119 -6.05 12.24 3.34
C ALA A 119 -5.68 12.30 1.83
N GLN A 120 -5.92 11.24 1.06
CA GLN A 120 -5.60 11.24 -0.37
C GLN A 120 -6.53 12.19 -1.16
N PRO A 121 -6.01 13.06 -2.05
CA PRO A 121 -6.82 13.93 -2.91
C PRO A 121 -7.84 13.22 -3.82
N SER A 122 -7.75 11.89 -3.92
CA SER A 122 -8.67 11.04 -4.68
C SER A 122 -9.83 10.44 -3.86
N ILE A 123 -9.96 10.83 -2.59
CA ILE A 123 -11.16 10.64 -1.76
C ILE A 123 -11.95 11.95 -1.74
N SER A 124 -13.26 11.89 -1.98
CA SER A 124 -14.15 13.04 -1.94
C SER A 124 -14.46 13.50 -0.51
N GLU A 125 -14.82 14.78 -0.35
CA GLU A 125 -15.31 15.31 0.93
C GLU A 125 -16.63 14.65 1.35
N ASN A 126 -17.40 14.09 0.40
CA ASN A 126 -18.61 13.32 0.71
C ASN A 126 -18.28 12.01 1.45
N ILE A 127 -17.30 11.23 0.96
CA ILE A 127 -16.83 10.02 1.65
C ILE A 127 -16.26 10.36 3.04
N ILE A 128 -15.52 11.47 3.16
CA ILE A 128 -14.99 11.93 4.45
C ILE A 128 -16.14 12.27 5.42
N ALA A 129 -17.14 13.02 4.98
CA ALA A 129 -18.30 13.37 5.79
C ALA A 129 -19.12 12.13 6.21
N GLN A 130 -19.23 11.10 5.35
CA GLN A 130 -19.86 9.83 5.74
C GLN A 130 -19.08 9.13 6.86
N VAL A 131 -17.74 9.03 6.76
CA VAL A 131 -16.92 8.41 7.83
C VAL A 131 -16.91 9.26 9.11
N GLU A 132 -16.87 10.59 8.98
CA GLU A 132 -16.91 11.55 10.10
C GLU A 132 -18.27 11.48 10.86
N ALA A 133 -19.37 11.22 10.14
CA ALA A 133 -20.71 11.05 10.71
C ALA A 133 -21.03 9.61 11.17
N GLY A 134 -20.16 8.63 10.92
CA GLY A 134 -20.44 7.21 11.18
C GLY A 134 -21.32 6.51 10.13
N HIS A 135 -21.73 7.21 9.08
CA HIS A 135 -22.43 6.66 7.91
C HIS A 135 -21.51 5.89 6.93
N LEU A 136 -20.23 5.70 7.25
CA LEU A 136 -19.35 4.76 6.57
C LEU A 136 -18.30 4.22 7.56
N ALA A 137 -18.18 2.89 7.68
CA ALA A 137 -17.22 2.29 8.59
C ALA A 137 -15.78 2.78 8.32
N PRO A 138 -15.00 3.19 9.35
CA PRO A 138 -13.64 3.71 9.21
C PRO A 138 -12.63 2.59 8.92
N THR A 139 -12.78 1.92 7.78
CA THR A 139 -11.98 0.77 7.35
C THR A 139 -11.49 0.93 5.91
N LEU A 140 -10.33 0.34 5.62
CA LEU A 140 -9.75 0.39 4.27
C LEU A 140 -10.61 -0.30 3.20
N GLY A 141 -11.48 -1.25 3.60
CA GLY A 141 -12.41 -1.92 2.70
C GLY A 141 -13.57 -1.00 2.31
N ALA A 142 -14.31 -0.51 3.31
CA ALA A 142 -15.49 0.33 3.10
C ALA A 142 -15.16 1.62 2.33
N ILE A 143 -14.06 2.31 2.69
CA ILE A 143 -13.64 3.56 2.02
C ILE A 143 -13.22 3.31 0.56
N LYS A 144 -12.59 2.17 0.25
CA LYS A 144 -12.27 1.79 -1.14
C LYS A 144 -13.52 1.45 -1.94
N ALA A 145 -14.47 0.72 -1.35
CA ALA A 145 -15.74 0.38 -2.00
C ALA A 145 -16.57 1.64 -2.30
N ALA A 146 -16.70 2.56 -1.35
CA ALA A 146 -17.38 3.84 -1.54
C ALA A 146 -16.74 4.67 -2.67
N LYS A 147 -15.40 4.77 -2.69
CA LYS A 147 -14.66 5.42 -3.79
C LYS A 147 -14.91 4.76 -5.15
N GLN A 148 -14.97 3.43 -5.20
CA GLN A 148 -15.26 2.70 -6.44
C GLN A 148 -16.70 2.93 -6.92
N ALA A 149 -17.67 2.96 -6.01
CA ALA A 149 -19.07 3.28 -6.31
C ALA A 149 -19.23 4.73 -6.82
N GLU A 150 -18.62 5.71 -6.15
CA GLU A 150 -18.61 7.11 -6.58
C GLU A 150 -17.97 7.26 -7.97
N HIS A 151 -16.87 6.54 -8.25
CA HIS A 151 -16.24 6.56 -9.57
C HIS A 151 -17.13 5.92 -10.65
N ALA A 152 -17.75 4.77 -10.37
CA ALA A 152 -18.65 4.10 -11.29
C ALA A 152 -19.88 4.96 -11.63
N ALA A 153 -20.51 5.58 -10.62
CA ALA A 153 -21.64 6.50 -10.81
C ALA A 153 -21.23 7.71 -11.66
N ASN A 154 -20.06 8.31 -11.42
CA ASN A 154 -19.53 9.42 -12.23
C ASN A 154 -19.23 9.02 -13.68
N VAL A 155 -18.81 7.77 -13.94
CA VAL A 155 -18.61 7.25 -15.31
C VAL A 155 -19.96 7.03 -16.00
N GLN A 156 -20.92 6.40 -15.33
CA GLN A 156 -22.27 6.17 -15.86
C GLN A 156 -23.00 7.49 -16.17
N ALA A 157 -22.95 8.47 -15.26
CA ALA A 157 -23.54 9.79 -15.46
C ALA A 157 -22.93 10.52 -16.67
N LYS A 158 -21.61 10.41 -16.89
CA LYS A 158 -20.96 10.98 -18.09
C LYS A 158 -21.36 10.26 -19.39
N GLN A 159 -21.51 8.94 -19.35
CA GLN A 159 -21.99 8.16 -20.51
C GLN A 159 -23.44 8.51 -20.87
N GLN A 160 -24.32 8.63 -19.87
CA GLN A 160 -25.72 9.04 -20.04
C GLN A 160 -25.84 10.50 -20.51
N ALA A 161 -25.00 11.40 -20.01
CA ALA A 161 -24.94 12.78 -20.50
C ALA A 161 -24.49 12.86 -21.96
N GLN A 162 -23.59 11.97 -22.40
CA GLN A 162 -23.14 11.90 -23.80
C GLN A 162 -24.18 11.26 -24.74
N SER A 163 -24.91 10.24 -24.30
CA SER A 163 -26.00 9.63 -25.09
C SER A 163 -27.20 10.55 -25.26
N ASN A 164 -27.41 11.50 -24.35
CA ASN A 164 -28.59 12.35 -24.29
C ASN A 164 -28.34 13.76 -24.86
N THR A 165 -27.47 13.89 -25.87
CA THR A 165 -27.16 15.16 -26.55
C THR A 165 -27.97 15.27 -27.86
N PRO A 166 -29.02 16.10 -27.98
CA PRO A 166 -29.95 16.01 -29.11
C PRO A 166 -30.05 17.33 -29.90
N ASP A 167 -28.98 17.76 -30.59
CA ASP A 167 -29.09 18.85 -31.61
C ASP A 167 -27.90 18.96 -32.61
N GLU A 168 -27.53 17.86 -33.30
CA GLU A 168 -26.59 17.97 -34.44
C GLU A 168 -26.80 16.95 -35.59
N GLN A 169 -27.71 15.96 -35.44
CA GLN A 169 -27.91 14.92 -36.47
C GLN A 169 -29.12 15.14 -37.39
N GLU A 170 -30.18 15.81 -36.94
CA GLU A 170 -31.40 16.00 -37.76
C GLU A 170 -31.16 16.92 -38.98
N GLN A 171 -30.34 17.96 -38.84
CA GLN A 171 -30.01 18.91 -39.93
C GLN A 171 -29.26 18.27 -41.12
N THR A 172 -28.77 17.03 -40.99
CA THR A 172 -28.10 16.32 -42.09
C THR A 172 -29.08 15.54 -42.97
N GLN A 173 -30.25 15.12 -42.47
CA GLN A 173 -31.17 14.24 -43.24
C GLN A 173 -32.10 14.98 -44.21
N GLU A 174 -32.57 16.20 -43.89
CA GLU A 174 -33.46 16.94 -44.80
C GLU A 174 -32.81 17.29 -46.15
N ARG A 175 -31.47 17.40 -46.19
CA ARG A 175 -30.74 17.85 -47.38
C ARG A 175 -30.70 16.86 -48.55
N VAL A 176 -31.15 15.62 -48.36
CA VAL A 176 -31.09 14.54 -49.38
C VAL A 176 -32.42 14.36 -50.12
N LEU A 177 -33.55 14.86 -49.58
CA LEU A 177 -34.90 14.50 -50.04
C LEU A 177 -35.49 15.37 -51.18
N HIS A 178 -34.76 16.35 -51.71
CA HIS A 178 -35.36 17.44 -52.51
C HIS A 178 -34.97 17.53 -54.00
N HIS A 179 -34.63 16.42 -54.68
CA HIS A 179 -34.44 16.38 -56.15
C HIS A 179 -35.04 15.11 -56.82
N GLN A 180 -36.33 15.21 -57.19
CA GLN A 180 -36.99 14.77 -58.45
C GLN A 180 -36.60 13.38 -59.06
N HIS A 181 -37.50 12.37 -59.09
CA HIS A 181 -38.43 12.03 -60.21
C HIS A 181 -37.73 11.90 -61.60
N GLU A 182 -37.50 10.70 -62.17
CA GLU A 182 -38.41 9.78 -62.93
C GLU A 182 -38.63 10.15 -64.43
N PRO A 183 -38.98 9.22 -65.36
CA PRO A 183 -39.33 7.77 -65.22
C PRO A 183 -38.70 6.77 -66.27
N ASP A 184 -39.19 5.51 -66.21
CA ASP A 184 -39.47 4.54 -67.32
C ASP A 184 -38.50 3.40 -67.80
N VAL A 185 -38.85 2.17 -67.37
CA VAL A 185 -39.10 0.90 -68.15
C VAL A 185 -37.95 -0.06 -68.64
N PRO A 186 -38.15 -1.42 -68.65
CA PRO A 186 -37.08 -2.46 -68.72
C PRO A 186 -37.36 -3.55 -69.83
N PRO A 187 -37.05 -4.89 -69.75
CA PRO A 187 -36.07 -5.72 -68.99
C PRO A 187 -35.25 -6.73 -69.90
N GLN A 188 -34.82 -7.91 -69.36
CA GLN A 188 -34.28 -9.16 -70.02
C GLN A 188 -32.75 -9.26 -70.28
N HIS A 189 -32.06 -10.43 -70.29
CA HIS A 189 -32.40 -11.87 -70.06
C HIS A 189 -31.16 -12.67 -69.53
N GLU A 190 -31.39 -13.70 -68.70
CA GLU A 190 -30.73 -15.04 -68.58
C GLU A 190 -29.18 -15.33 -68.54
N ALA A 191 -28.87 -16.53 -68.00
CA ALA A 191 -27.58 -17.27 -67.92
C ALA A 191 -27.91 -18.80 -67.80
N PRO A 192 -26.98 -19.79 -67.72
CA PRO A 192 -25.50 -19.80 -67.73
C PRO A 192 -24.99 -20.68 -68.94
N PRO A 193 -24.28 -21.86 -68.91
CA PRO A 193 -23.53 -22.66 -67.91
C PRO A 193 -22.08 -23.10 -68.33
N LEU A 194 -21.55 -24.13 -67.64
CA LEU A 194 -20.21 -24.78 -67.65
C LEU A 194 -20.02 -25.94 -68.66
N MET A 195 -18.76 -26.43 -68.83
CA MET A 195 -18.25 -27.84 -69.03
C MET A 195 -17.04 -27.95 -70.01
N GLN A 196 -16.07 -28.90 -70.00
CA GLN A 196 -15.66 -30.03 -69.10
C GLN A 196 -14.24 -30.61 -69.44
N GLN A 197 -13.72 -31.54 -68.62
CA GLN A 197 -12.72 -32.62 -68.93
C GLN A 197 -11.25 -32.22 -69.26
N ALA A 198 -10.19 -33.07 -69.17
CA ALA A 198 -9.87 -34.31 -68.41
C ALA A 198 -8.33 -34.63 -68.52
N GLU A 199 -7.82 -35.67 -67.83
CA GLU A 199 -6.39 -36.10 -67.74
C GLU A 199 -5.90 -36.97 -68.97
N PRO A 200 -4.72 -37.66 -69.03
CA PRO A 200 -3.60 -37.82 -68.05
C PRO A 200 -2.12 -37.96 -68.55
N ARG A 201 -1.18 -37.99 -67.57
CA ARG A 201 0.14 -38.69 -67.51
C ARG A 201 1.30 -38.35 -68.49
N THR A 202 2.45 -37.99 -67.90
CA THR A 202 3.72 -38.76 -68.06
C THR A 202 4.67 -38.53 -66.89
N ILE A 203 5.59 -39.47 -66.60
CA ILE A 203 6.51 -39.44 -65.45
C ILE A 203 7.95 -39.17 -65.93
N ILE A 204 8.61 -38.12 -65.43
CA ILE A 204 10.07 -37.93 -65.57
C ILE A 204 10.66 -37.38 -64.25
N LYS A 205 11.61 -38.15 -63.71
CA LYS A 205 12.68 -37.83 -62.73
C LYS A 205 12.49 -36.65 -61.76
N GLU A 206 12.38 -37.02 -60.49
CA GLU A 206 13.30 -36.62 -59.40
C GLU A 206 14.30 -35.50 -59.75
N VAL A 207 13.93 -34.26 -59.44
CA VAL A 207 14.83 -33.17 -59.07
C VAL A 207 14.12 -32.40 -57.96
N VAL A 208 14.76 -32.22 -56.79
CA VAL A 208 14.21 -31.34 -55.74
C VAL A 208 14.13 -29.91 -56.31
N PRO A 209 12.96 -29.27 -56.33
CA PRO A 209 12.82 -27.97 -56.97
C PRO A 209 13.61 -26.92 -56.18
N LYS A 210 14.47 -26.15 -56.88
CA LYS A 210 15.31 -25.08 -56.29
C LYS A 210 14.52 -24.05 -55.47
N ALA A 211 13.22 -23.90 -55.73
CA ALA A 211 12.31 -23.12 -54.90
C ALA A 211 12.35 -23.55 -53.41
N THR A 212 12.27 -24.85 -53.13
CA THR A 212 12.29 -25.38 -51.76
C THR A 212 13.65 -25.27 -51.07
N GLU A 213 14.75 -25.20 -51.81
CA GLU A 213 16.08 -24.97 -51.24
C GLU A 213 16.20 -23.55 -50.66
N VAL A 214 15.64 -22.56 -51.36
CA VAL A 214 15.60 -21.15 -50.92
C VAL A 214 14.71 -20.99 -49.69
N GLU A 215 13.55 -21.66 -49.64
CA GLU A 215 12.67 -21.65 -48.46
C GLU A 215 13.31 -22.35 -47.26
N LEU A 216 13.98 -23.50 -47.46
CA LEU A 216 14.74 -24.17 -46.39
C LEU A 216 15.90 -23.32 -45.86
N ALA A 217 16.60 -22.58 -46.73
CA ALA A 217 17.63 -21.63 -46.32
C ALA A 217 17.03 -20.46 -45.50
N ALA A 218 15.90 -19.91 -45.94
CA ALA A 218 15.18 -18.84 -45.24
C ALA A 218 14.67 -19.29 -43.86
N LEU A 219 14.09 -20.50 -43.76
CA LEU A 219 13.67 -21.08 -42.48
C LEU A 219 14.87 -21.32 -41.54
N ARG A 220 15.99 -21.83 -42.06
CA ARG A 220 17.22 -22.05 -41.27
C ARG A 220 17.78 -20.75 -40.71
N GLU A 221 17.85 -19.68 -41.50
CA GLU A 221 18.29 -18.37 -41.01
C GLU A 221 17.28 -17.75 -40.03
N LYS A 222 15.97 -17.93 -40.23
CA LYS A 222 14.95 -17.51 -39.25
C LYS A 222 15.10 -18.26 -37.93
N LEU A 223 15.35 -19.58 -37.96
CA LEU A 223 15.61 -20.39 -36.77
C LEU A 223 16.90 -19.97 -36.07
N ARG A 224 17.96 -19.65 -36.84
CA ARG A 224 19.24 -19.16 -36.31
C ARG A 224 19.06 -17.82 -35.59
N ARG A 225 18.31 -16.88 -36.16
CA ARG A 225 17.96 -15.59 -35.52
C ARG A 225 17.17 -15.79 -34.23
N LEU A 226 16.13 -16.63 -34.24
CA LEU A 226 15.33 -16.93 -33.05
C LEU A 226 16.17 -17.60 -31.95
N SER A 227 17.16 -18.44 -32.28
CA SER A 227 18.12 -18.95 -31.29
C SER A 227 18.99 -17.82 -30.73
N GLN A 228 19.55 -16.96 -31.58
CA GLN A 228 20.38 -15.83 -31.12
C GLN A 228 19.59 -14.84 -30.23
N GLU A 229 18.31 -14.62 -30.55
CA GLU A 229 17.38 -13.78 -29.78
C GLU A 229 17.05 -14.42 -28.42
N ARG A 230 16.72 -15.72 -28.38
CA ARG A 230 16.60 -16.50 -27.14
C ARG A 230 17.86 -16.42 -26.29
N ASP A 231 19.04 -16.60 -26.91
CA ASP A 231 20.32 -16.64 -26.21
C ASP A 231 20.76 -15.27 -25.69
N ALA A 232 20.30 -14.18 -26.32
CA ALA A 232 20.44 -12.82 -25.80
C ALA A 232 19.48 -12.56 -24.63
N LEU A 233 18.20 -12.93 -24.76
CA LEU A 233 17.19 -12.78 -23.71
C LEU A 233 17.53 -13.61 -22.46
N SER A 234 18.09 -14.82 -22.63
CA SER A 234 18.57 -15.65 -21.53
C SER A 234 19.68 -14.96 -20.73
N LYS A 235 20.66 -14.35 -21.41
CA LYS A 235 21.73 -13.59 -20.75
C LYS A 235 21.21 -12.35 -20.04
N GLN A 236 20.27 -11.63 -20.66
CA GLN A 236 19.63 -10.46 -20.04
C GLN A 236 18.85 -10.86 -18.79
N ALA A 237 18.16 -12.02 -18.79
CA ALA A 237 17.48 -12.55 -17.62
C ALA A 237 18.46 -13.00 -16.51
N GLU A 238 19.58 -13.61 -16.87
CA GLU A 238 20.66 -13.93 -15.91
C GLU A 238 21.26 -12.67 -15.27
N GLU A 239 21.53 -11.62 -16.06
CA GLU A 239 22.04 -10.34 -15.57
C GLU A 239 21.03 -9.66 -14.64
N GLN A 240 19.74 -9.63 -15.02
CA GLN A 240 18.66 -9.13 -14.16
C GLN A 240 18.54 -9.94 -12.85
N ALA A 241 18.66 -11.26 -12.90
CA ALA A 241 18.64 -12.11 -11.70
C ALA A 241 19.83 -11.83 -10.76
N ARG A 242 21.05 -11.67 -11.31
CA ARG A 242 22.25 -11.29 -10.53
C ARG A 242 22.09 -9.90 -9.90
N HIS A 243 21.53 -8.94 -10.63
CA HIS A 243 21.24 -7.61 -10.08
C HIS A 243 20.17 -7.64 -8.99
N ALA A 244 19.11 -8.45 -9.14
CA ALA A 244 18.09 -8.62 -8.10
C ALA A 244 18.66 -9.28 -6.83
N GLN A 245 19.51 -10.29 -6.96
CA GLN A 245 20.20 -10.92 -5.83
C GLN A 245 21.14 -9.95 -5.11
N ALA A 246 21.93 -9.16 -5.85
CA ALA A 246 22.79 -8.14 -5.27
C ALA A 246 22.01 -7.02 -4.57
N ALA A 247 20.84 -6.64 -5.09
CA ALA A 247 19.94 -5.68 -4.45
C ALA A 247 19.33 -6.24 -3.15
N ALA A 248 18.88 -7.49 -3.15
CA ALA A 248 18.31 -8.16 -1.97
C ALA A 248 19.32 -8.25 -0.81
N LEU A 249 20.57 -8.63 -1.09
CA LEU A 249 21.65 -8.65 -0.09
C LEU A 249 21.87 -7.26 0.53
N GLN A 250 21.93 -6.20 -0.27
CA GLN A 250 22.04 -4.83 0.24
C GLN A 250 20.79 -4.38 1.03
N GLU A 251 19.61 -4.93 0.73
CA GLU A 251 18.37 -4.60 1.45
C GLU A 251 18.25 -5.37 2.78
N GLU A 252 18.97 -6.47 2.95
CA GLU A 252 19.09 -7.23 4.21
C GLU A 252 20.22 -6.68 5.12
N GLU A 253 21.31 -6.17 4.55
CA GLU A 253 22.39 -5.47 5.27
C GLU A 253 21.93 -4.11 5.85
N ARG A 254 21.02 -3.39 5.20
CA ARG A 254 20.59 -2.04 5.63
C ARG A 254 19.87 -2.01 6.98
N PRO A 255 18.86 -2.87 7.27
CA PRO A 255 18.21 -2.94 8.58
C PRO A 255 19.17 -3.28 9.72
N THR A 256 20.07 -4.24 9.51
CA THR A 256 21.03 -4.68 10.53
C THR A 256 22.07 -3.60 10.81
N ALA A 257 22.62 -2.96 9.77
CA ALA A 257 23.50 -1.80 9.92
C ALA A 257 22.82 -0.61 10.63
N HIS A 258 21.55 -0.30 10.29
CA HIS A 258 20.79 0.77 10.94
C HIS A 258 20.53 0.48 12.43
N MET A 259 20.12 -0.74 12.77
CA MET A 259 19.88 -1.14 14.16
C MET A 259 21.17 -1.07 14.99
N ASN A 260 22.30 -1.54 14.44
CA ASN A 260 23.62 -1.46 15.08
C ASN A 260 24.05 0.00 15.32
N ALA A 261 23.89 0.88 14.33
CA ALA A 261 24.21 2.30 14.47
C ALA A 261 23.31 3.02 15.50
N GLN A 262 22.00 2.70 15.53
CA GLN A 262 21.07 3.25 16.53
C GLN A 262 21.42 2.76 17.95
N TRP A 263 21.81 1.50 18.10
CA TRP A 263 22.26 0.93 19.38
C TRP A 263 23.56 1.59 19.88
N GLN A 264 24.56 1.76 19.00
CA GLN A 264 25.82 2.44 19.32
C GLN A 264 25.56 3.88 19.79
N ARG A 265 24.71 4.63 19.06
CA ARG A 265 24.35 6.00 19.42
C ARG A 265 23.68 6.09 20.79
N ARG A 266 22.64 5.29 21.04
CA ARG A 266 21.92 5.28 22.33
C ARG A 266 22.79 4.85 23.51
N THR A 267 23.69 3.88 23.31
CA THR A 267 24.62 3.45 24.36
C THR A 267 25.70 4.49 24.64
N GLN A 268 26.20 5.20 23.62
CA GLN A 268 27.11 6.34 23.80
C GLN A 268 26.46 7.50 24.55
N GLU A 269 25.22 7.87 24.17
CA GLU A 269 24.44 8.91 24.84
C GLU A 269 24.18 8.55 26.33
N ALA A 270 23.82 7.29 26.61
CA ALA A 270 23.64 6.80 27.98
C ALA A 270 24.94 6.79 28.82
N LEU A 271 26.06 6.35 28.23
CA LEU A 271 27.37 6.37 28.90
C LEU A 271 27.84 7.79 29.21
N GLN A 272 27.57 8.75 28.32
CA GLN A 272 27.87 10.16 28.56
C GLN A 272 27.08 10.68 29.78
N ILE A 273 25.76 10.46 29.83
CA ILE A 273 24.90 10.87 30.95
C ILE A 273 25.36 10.22 32.27
N LEU A 274 25.66 8.92 32.27
CA LEU A 274 26.15 8.20 33.45
C LEU A 274 27.51 8.74 33.92
N SER A 275 28.44 9.07 33.03
CA SER A 275 29.72 9.66 33.41
C SER A 275 29.56 11.05 34.05
N GLN A 276 28.62 11.88 33.54
CA GLN A 276 28.31 13.19 34.13
C GLN A 276 27.67 13.04 35.52
N LEU A 277 26.76 12.08 35.69
CA LEU A 277 26.14 11.77 36.98
C LEU A 277 27.17 11.29 38.02
N LEU A 278 28.15 10.47 37.61
CA LEU A 278 29.21 9.98 38.48
C LEU A 278 30.25 11.05 38.86
N ILE A 279 30.50 12.04 37.99
CA ILE A 279 31.36 13.19 38.32
C ILE A 279 30.73 14.07 39.40
N GLY A 280 29.40 14.19 39.42
CA GLY A 280 28.63 14.91 40.44
C GLY A 280 28.09 14.02 41.57
N TRP A 281 28.64 12.82 41.77
CA TRP A 281 28.07 11.87 42.74
C TRP A 281 28.26 12.33 44.19
N PRO A 282 27.24 12.25 45.06
CA PRO A 282 27.36 12.64 46.47
C PRO A 282 28.42 11.83 47.21
N SER A 283 29.26 12.49 48.00
CA SER A 283 30.20 11.81 48.88
C SER A 283 29.49 11.32 50.16
N PRO A 284 30.10 10.40 50.92
CA PRO A 284 29.57 9.99 52.23
C PRO A 284 29.43 11.13 53.26
N LEU A 285 30.09 12.28 53.04
CA LEU A 285 29.97 13.47 53.90
C LEU A 285 28.78 14.35 53.51
N ASP A 286 28.29 14.24 52.27
CA ASP A 286 27.10 14.96 51.81
C ASP A 286 25.81 14.28 52.31
N ALA A 287 25.85 12.97 52.59
CA ALA A 287 24.73 12.17 53.03
C ALA A 287 24.04 12.68 54.32
N ASP A 288 24.78 13.31 55.24
CA ASP A 288 24.25 13.93 56.46
C ASP A 288 23.33 15.13 56.17
N HIS A 289 23.39 15.68 54.95
CA HIS A 289 22.57 16.82 54.49
C HIS A 289 21.35 16.40 53.64
N PHE A 290 21.18 15.10 53.35
CA PHE A 290 20.15 14.62 52.41
C PHE A 290 18.76 14.58 53.04
N GLY A 291 17.80 15.24 52.40
CA GLY A 291 16.39 15.18 52.77
C GLY A 291 15.73 13.87 52.35
N HIS A 292 14.55 13.61 52.91
CA HIS A 292 13.71 12.45 52.54
C HIS A 292 13.53 12.29 51.02
N ASP A 293 13.33 13.40 50.31
CA ASP A 293 13.11 13.38 48.86
C ASP A 293 14.40 13.15 48.06
N ASP A 294 15.57 13.41 48.63
CA ASP A 294 16.87 13.12 47.99
C ASP A 294 17.20 11.63 48.11
N TRP A 295 16.96 11.03 49.28
CA TRP A 295 16.99 9.57 49.46
C TRP A 295 16.00 8.86 48.53
N LYS A 296 14.77 9.40 48.38
CA LYS A 296 13.77 8.89 47.45
C LYS A 296 14.23 8.96 45.99
N ARG A 297 14.92 10.04 45.58
CA ARG A 297 15.54 10.15 44.25
C ARG A 297 16.65 9.13 44.05
N LEU A 298 17.48 8.89 45.07
CA LEU A 298 18.55 7.89 45.02
C LEU A 298 17.98 6.48 44.77
N SER A 299 16.93 6.07 45.50
CA SER A 299 16.26 4.78 45.27
C SER A 299 15.60 4.67 43.89
N GLN A 300 15.13 5.78 43.31
CA GLN A 300 14.61 5.79 41.92
C GLN A 300 15.72 5.59 40.88
N VAL A 301 16.92 6.14 41.11
CA VAL A 301 18.11 5.89 40.27
C VAL A 301 18.58 4.44 40.40
N GLU A 302 18.64 3.92 41.63
CA GLU A 302 18.97 2.51 41.91
C GLU A 302 18.00 1.55 41.20
N GLU A 303 16.68 1.78 41.28
CA GLU A 303 15.69 0.96 40.60
C GLU A 303 15.85 1.02 39.07
N ALA A 304 16.12 2.20 38.51
CA ALA A 304 16.36 2.36 37.07
C ALA A 304 17.62 1.61 36.60
N VAL A 305 18.70 1.62 37.39
CA VAL A 305 19.93 0.86 37.11
C VAL A 305 19.67 -0.65 37.19
N ASN A 306 18.95 -1.12 38.21
CA ASN A 306 18.60 -2.53 38.36
C ASN A 306 17.71 -3.03 37.21
N ARG A 307 16.73 -2.23 36.76
CA ARG A 307 15.91 -2.54 35.57
C ARG A 307 16.77 -2.62 34.30
N LEU A 308 17.72 -1.71 34.11
CA LEU A 308 18.66 -1.73 32.98
C LEU A 308 19.57 -2.99 33.02
N GLN A 309 20.10 -3.33 34.19
CA GLN A 309 20.92 -4.53 34.38
C GLN A 309 20.13 -5.81 34.04
N HIS A 310 18.86 -5.89 34.44
CA HIS A 310 17.99 -7.02 34.11
C HIS A 310 17.73 -7.13 32.60
N ALA A 311 17.44 -6.02 31.91
CA ALA A 311 17.28 -6.00 30.46
C ALA A 311 18.58 -6.43 29.72
N CYS A 312 19.75 -5.99 30.20
CA CYS A 312 21.03 -6.44 29.68
C CYS A 312 21.31 -7.94 29.95
N ALA A 313 20.80 -8.51 31.03
CA ALA A 313 20.89 -9.95 31.30
C ALA A 313 20.00 -10.75 30.34
N GLN A 314 18.74 -10.35 30.15
CA GLN A 314 17.81 -10.97 29.21
C GLN A 314 18.38 -11.01 27.78
N LEU A 315 18.96 -9.89 27.30
CA LEU A 315 19.57 -9.82 25.96
C LEU A 315 20.74 -10.80 25.77
N ARG A 316 21.55 -11.02 26.82
CA ARG A 316 22.62 -12.03 26.80
C ARG A 316 22.04 -13.44 26.77
N GLU A 317 21.06 -13.72 27.61
CA GLU A 317 20.40 -15.03 27.65
C GLU A 317 19.72 -15.37 26.30
N THR A 318 19.07 -14.40 25.63
CA THR A 318 18.52 -14.63 24.29
C THR A 318 19.59 -14.97 23.25
N ARG A 319 20.76 -14.32 23.32
CA ARG A 319 21.90 -14.65 22.45
C ARG A 319 22.41 -16.07 22.71
N ASP A 320 22.65 -16.41 23.96
CA ASP A 320 23.24 -17.69 24.33
C ASP A 320 22.29 -18.86 24.00
N ARG A 321 20.97 -18.65 24.14
CA ARG A 321 19.93 -19.58 23.66
C ARG A 321 19.94 -19.75 22.14
N THR A 322 20.12 -18.68 21.35
CA THR A 322 20.24 -18.81 19.88
C THR A 322 21.51 -19.56 19.47
N VAL A 323 22.67 -19.22 20.05
CA VAL A 323 23.95 -19.88 19.73
C VAL A 323 23.95 -21.37 20.12
N SER A 324 23.20 -21.75 21.16
CA SER A 324 23.05 -23.15 21.57
C SER A 324 22.12 -23.98 20.67
N ALA A 325 21.35 -23.36 19.76
CA ALA A 325 20.45 -24.06 18.85
C ALA A 325 21.14 -24.52 17.55
N ASP A 326 22.22 -23.84 17.16
CA ASP A 326 22.94 -24.07 15.88
C ASP A 326 24.03 -25.17 15.95
N ILE A 327 24.01 -26.02 16.99
CA ILE A 327 24.94 -27.16 17.12
C ILE A 327 24.20 -28.47 16.76
N PRO A 328 24.33 -28.97 15.52
CA PRO A 328 23.82 -30.30 15.18
C PRO A 328 24.68 -31.37 15.87
N THR A 329 24.08 -32.12 16.78
CA THR A 329 24.71 -33.27 17.46
C THR A 329 24.91 -34.44 16.50
N ASN A 330 25.97 -34.37 15.69
CA ASN A 330 26.41 -35.48 14.86
C ASN A 330 27.16 -36.53 15.70
N GLU A 331 26.45 -37.21 16.60
CA GLU A 331 26.99 -38.37 17.32
C GLU A 331 26.98 -39.59 16.38
N THR A 332 28.11 -39.80 15.69
CA THR A 332 28.40 -41.02 14.95
C THR A 332 28.64 -42.17 15.92
N GLY A 333 27.58 -42.87 16.31
CA GLY A 333 27.66 -44.18 16.96
C GLY A 333 27.88 -45.29 15.94
N GLU A 334 29.12 -45.75 15.78
CA GLU A 334 29.45 -46.93 14.97
C GLU A 334 29.01 -48.21 15.69
N ASP A 335 27.86 -48.77 15.33
CA ASP A 335 27.47 -50.14 15.71
C ASP A 335 28.21 -51.15 14.82
N ASN A 336 29.15 -51.90 15.39
CA ASN A 336 30.15 -52.63 14.63
C ASN A 336 30.51 -54.01 15.24
N GLY A 337 29.53 -54.92 15.23
CA GLY A 337 29.78 -56.37 15.21
C GLY A 337 29.28 -57.18 16.43
N PRO A 338 28.68 -58.37 16.20
CA PRO A 338 28.34 -59.35 17.25
C PRO A 338 29.50 -60.30 17.60
#